data_AF-A0A1W1YNQ6-F1
#
_entry.id   AF-A0A1W1YNQ6-F1
#
_cell.length_a   1.000
_cell.length_b   1.000
_cell.length_c   1.000
_cell.angle_alpha   90.00
_cell.angle_beta   90.00
_cell.angle_gamma   90.00
#
_symmetry.space_group_name_H-M   'P 1'
#
loop_
_entity.id
_entity.type
_entity.pdbx_description
1 polymer ?
#
loop_
_entity_poly.entity_id
_entity_poly.type
_entity_poly.pdbx_seq_one_letter_code
_entity_poly.pdbx_strand_id
1 'polypeptide(L)'
;MNKIKRLAFGILVAGLAFGFSAFTTVKKRSVLIYYKVDTTYPNANDPRGYVYYSGDMCASGGNTCSAQWDIGTHIPPVGDGEPLPTTGVTFQTGSVYSGHVDL
;
A
#
# COMPACT_ATOMS: atom_id res chain seq x y z
N MET A 1 12.12 -54.28 2.16
CA MET A 1 11.18 -53.15 2.07
C MET A 1 10.32 -53.32 0.81
N ASN A 2 9.02 -53.61 0.95
CA ASN A 2 8.13 -53.91 -0.18
C ASN A 2 7.79 -52.65 -1.01
N LYS A 3 7.72 -52.82 -2.33
CA LYS A 3 7.63 -51.77 -3.37
C LYS A 3 6.53 -50.72 -3.12
N ILE A 4 5.43 -51.09 -2.47
CA ILE A 4 4.29 -50.23 -2.13
C ILE A 4 4.68 -49.11 -1.15
N LYS A 5 5.56 -49.39 -0.18
CA LYS A 5 5.98 -48.38 0.82
C LYS A 5 6.87 -47.28 0.21
N ARG A 6 7.55 -47.56 -0.91
CA ARG A 6 8.35 -46.56 -1.65
C ARG A 6 7.47 -45.64 -2.51
N LEU A 7 6.38 -46.18 -3.07
CA LEU A 7 5.44 -45.41 -3.89
C LEU A 7 4.68 -44.35 -3.05
N ALA A 8 4.24 -44.75 -1.86
CA ALA A 8 3.52 -43.85 -0.94
C ALA A 8 4.40 -42.65 -0.49
N PHE A 9 5.69 -42.87 -0.25
CA PHE A 9 6.63 -41.80 0.10
C PHE A 9 6.87 -40.82 -1.06
N GLY A 10 6.93 -41.31 -2.30
CA GLY A 10 7.11 -40.45 -3.48
C GLY A 10 5.93 -39.51 -3.73
N ILE A 11 4.70 -40.00 -3.53
CA ILE A 11 3.48 -39.19 -3.70
C ILE A 11 3.35 -38.12 -2.60
N LEU A 12 3.77 -38.43 -1.37
CA LEU A 12 3.72 -37.50 -0.24
C LEU A 12 4.68 -36.32 -0.41
N VAL A 13 5.88 -36.55 -0.95
CA VAL A 13 6.86 -35.49 -1.25
C VAL A 13 6.41 -34.63 -2.44
N ALA A 14 5.79 -35.24 -3.45
CA ALA A 14 5.22 -34.48 -4.57
C ALA A 14 4.08 -33.57 -4.12
N GLY A 15 3.18 -34.02 -3.24
CA GLY A 15 2.10 -33.20 -2.69
C GLY A 15 2.56 -32.00 -1.85
N LEU A 16 3.66 -32.15 -1.10
CA LEU A 16 4.26 -31.07 -0.31
C LEU A 16 4.94 -30.00 -1.17
N ALA A 17 5.55 -30.37 -2.31
CA ALA A 17 6.25 -29.41 -3.18
C ALA A 17 5.29 -28.44 -3.90
N PHE A 18 4.08 -28.87 -4.24
CA PHE A 18 3.06 -28.00 -4.84
C PHE A 18 2.27 -27.18 -3.81
N GLY A 19 2.35 -27.53 -2.51
CA GLY A 19 1.61 -26.85 -1.44
C GLY A 19 2.19 -25.49 -1.03
N PHE A 20 3.48 -25.23 -1.27
CA PHE A 20 4.13 -23.97 -0.86
C PHE A 20 4.10 -22.87 -1.93
N SER A 21 3.69 -23.17 -3.16
CA SER A 21 3.69 -22.19 -4.26
C SER A 21 2.52 -21.20 -4.24
N ALA A 22 1.56 -21.35 -3.34
CA ALA A 22 0.29 -20.60 -3.37
C ALA A 22 0.23 -19.38 -2.42
N PHE A 23 1.25 -19.12 -1.59
CA PHE A 23 1.16 -18.11 -0.53
C PHE A 23 2.08 -16.90 -0.68
N THR A 24 2.72 -16.69 -1.84
CA THR A 24 3.55 -15.49 -2.08
C THR A 24 2.88 -14.43 -2.94
N THR A 25 1.55 -14.50 -3.17
CA THR A 25 0.80 -13.29 -3.51
C THR A 25 0.69 -12.43 -2.26
N VAL A 26 1.82 -11.81 -1.89
CA VAL A 26 1.83 -10.60 -1.08
C VAL A 26 1.03 -9.59 -1.89
N LYS A 27 -0.28 -9.49 -1.63
CA LYS A 27 -1.06 -8.35 -2.10
C LYS A 27 -0.41 -7.13 -1.46
N LYS A 28 0.49 -6.47 -2.20
CA LYS A 28 0.96 -5.13 -1.83
C LYS A 28 -0.31 -4.33 -1.60
N ARG A 29 -0.49 -3.81 -0.38
CA ARG A 29 -1.66 -2.97 -0.07
C ARG A 29 -1.58 -1.78 -1.03
N SER A 30 -2.59 -1.66 -1.88
CA SER A 30 -2.69 -0.53 -2.82
C SER A 30 -3.15 0.74 -2.10
N VAL A 31 -3.69 0.62 -0.89
CA VAL A 31 -4.05 1.75 -0.05
C VAL A 31 -2.85 2.20 0.79
N LEU A 32 -2.41 3.44 0.59
CA LEU A 32 -1.28 4.08 1.25
C LEU A 32 -1.68 5.44 1.82
N ILE A 33 -0.98 5.89 2.85
CA ILE A 33 -1.16 7.24 3.41
C ILE A 33 -0.26 8.20 2.64
N TYR A 34 -0.86 9.30 2.17
CA TYR A 34 -0.13 10.42 1.59
C TYR A 34 -0.41 11.68 2.40
N TYR A 35 0.59 12.56 2.49
CA TYR A 35 0.56 13.81 3.23
C TYR A 35 0.34 15.00 2.31
N LYS A 36 -0.50 15.94 2.73
CA LYS A 36 -0.86 17.13 1.96
C LYS A 36 0.18 18.22 2.18
N VAL A 37 1.05 18.40 1.20
CA VAL A 37 2.15 19.38 1.22
C VAL A 37 1.79 20.68 0.49
N ASP A 38 0.84 20.65 -0.43
CA ASP A 38 0.41 21.83 -1.18
C ASP A 38 -1.03 22.21 -0.84
N THR A 39 -1.20 23.40 -0.26
CA THR A 39 -2.48 23.96 0.16
C THR A 39 -3.24 24.67 -0.96
N THR A 40 -2.64 24.81 -2.15
CA THR A 40 -3.30 25.40 -3.34
C THR A 40 -4.53 24.60 -3.76
N TYR A 41 -4.58 23.31 -3.42
CA TYR A 41 -5.70 22.41 -3.69
C TYR A 41 -6.46 22.14 -2.38
N PRO A 42 -7.40 22.99 -1.95
CA PRO A 42 -8.01 22.90 -0.62
C PRO A 42 -8.86 21.63 -0.41
N ASN A 43 -9.32 21.01 -1.50
CA ASN A 43 -10.14 19.81 -1.45
C ASN A 43 -9.31 18.60 -0.99
N ALA A 44 -9.82 17.85 0.00
CA ALA A 44 -9.12 16.67 0.53
C ALA A 44 -9.05 15.51 -0.49
N ASN A 45 -10.03 15.42 -1.39
CA ASN A 45 -10.13 14.43 -2.46
C ASN A 45 -9.43 14.85 -3.77
N ASP A 46 -8.67 15.95 -3.76
CA ASP A 46 -7.83 16.33 -4.90
C ASP A 46 -6.48 15.64 -4.73
N PRO A 47 -6.06 14.74 -5.64
CA PRO A 47 -4.78 14.05 -5.50
C PRO A 47 -3.58 15.00 -5.66
N ARG A 48 -3.78 16.20 -6.21
CA ARG A 48 -2.73 17.19 -6.34
C ARG A 48 -2.34 17.74 -4.97
N GLY A 49 -1.05 17.90 -4.76
CA GLY A 49 -0.51 18.38 -3.49
C GLY A 49 -0.33 17.32 -2.42
N TYR A 50 -0.50 16.04 -2.76
CA TYR A 50 -0.18 14.92 -1.88
C TYR A 50 1.16 14.30 -2.24
N VAL A 51 1.93 13.96 -1.21
CA VAL A 51 3.27 13.37 -1.32
C VAL A 51 3.40 12.25 -0.30
N TYR A 52 4.09 11.19 -0.68
CA TYR A 52 4.38 10.06 0.20
C TYR A 52 5.55 10.39 1.12
N TYR A 53 5.39 10.04 2.39
CA TYR A 53 6.45 10.00 3.37
C TYR A 53 6.33 8.70 4.17
N SER A 54 7.47 8.06 4.42
CA SER A 54 7.59 6.83 5.19
C SER A 54 7.43 7.05 6.70
N GLY A 55 7.63 8.30 7.16
CA GLY A 55 7.41 8.74 8.55
C GLY A 55 6.15 9.59 8.74
N ASP A 56 5.90 9.96 10.00
CA ASP A 56 4.85 10.91 10.36
C ASP A 56 5.34 12.35 10.21
N MET A 57 4.59 13.18 9.50
CA MET A 57 4.94 14.59 9.22
C MET A 57 3.86 15.58 9.71
N CYS A 58 2.91 15.12 10.53
CA CYS A 58 1.75 15.93 10.91
C CYS A 58 1.95 16.73 12.21
N ALA A 59 1.72 18.03 12.13
CA ALA A 59 1.53 18.92 13.27
C ALA A 59 0.05 19.28 13.49
N SER A 60 -0.32 19.54 14.75
CA SER A 60 -1.70 19.87 15.13
C SER A 60 -2.12 21.24 14.61
N GLY A 61 -3.41 21.40 14.23
CA GLY A 61 -4.01 22.72 13.98
C GLY A 61 -4.27 23.09 12.51
N GLY A 62 -4.12 22.16 11.56
CA GLY A 62 -4.50 22.36 10.15
C GLY A 62 -5.76 21.60 9.73
N ASN A 63 -6.29 21.91 8.54
CA ASN A 63 -7.52 21.31 8.01
C ASN A 63 -7.33 19.85 7.58
N THR A 64 -6.29 19.60 6.77
CA THR A 64 -5.99 18.29 6.16
C THR A 64 -4.48 18.08 6.21
N CYS A 65 -4.04 17.10 6.99
CA CYS A 65 -2.63 16.70 7.02
C CYS A 65 -2.35 15.54 6.08
N SER A 66 -3.15 14.47 6.16
CA SER A 66 -2.95 13.27 5.36
C SER A 66 -4.28 12.62 5.00
N ALA A 67 -4.25 11.78 3.99
CA ALA A 67 -5.38 10.95 3.57
C ALA A 67 -4.89 9.63 3.01
N GLN A 68 -5.75 8.61 3.07
CA GLN A 68 -5.47 7.34 2.42
C GLN A 68 -5.93 7.35 0.97
N TRP A 69 -5.08 6.83 0.11
CA TRP A 69 -5.29 6.73 -1.32
C TRP A 69 -5.01 5.31 -1.79
N ASP A 70 -5.96 4.75 -2.53
CA ASP A 70 -5.74 3.52 -3.29
C ASP A 70 -5.04 3.87 -4.59
N ILE A 71 -3.78 3.46 -4.74
CA ILE A 71 -2.98 3.70 -5.93
C ILE A 71 -3.24 2.68 -7.04
N GLY A 72 -4.14 1.72 -6.84
CA GLY A 72 -4.52 0.73 -7.84
C GLY A 72 -3.33 -0.09 -8.33
N THR A 73 -3.03 0.00 -9.63
CA THR A 73 -1.92 -0.70 -10.28
C THR A 73 -0.61 0.08 -10.32
N HIS A 74 -0.57 1.29 -9.75
CA HIS A 74 0.67 2.06 -9.69
C HIS A 74 1.71 1.35 -8.82
N ILE A 75 2.98 1.61 -9.11
CA ILE A 75 4.08 1.12 -8.30
C ILE A 75 4.03 1.90 -6.98
N PRO A 76 4.05 1.21 -5.81
CA PRO A 76 4.15 1.89 -4.53
C PRO A 76 5.41 2.78 -4.47
N PRO A 77 5.32 3.93 -3.81
CA PRO A 77 6.45 4.85 -3.69
C PRO A 77 7.62 4.15 -2.98
N VAL A 78 8.84 4.41 -3.45
CA VAL A 78 10.06 3.81 -2.92
C VAL A 78 10.80 4.73 -1.97
N GLY A 79 10.49 6.02 -1.97
CA GLY A 79 11.05 7.00 -1.04
C GLY A 79 10.13 8.18 -0.74
N ASP A 80 10.56 8.95 0.26
CA ASP A 80 9.90 10.19 0.67
C ASP A 80 9.98 11.24 -0.44
N GLY A 81 8.97 12.10 -0.54
CA GLY A 81 8.92 13.15 -1.57
C GLY A 81 8.26 12.70 -2.87
N GLU A 82 7.89 11.43 -3.00
CA GLU A 82 7.19 10.94 -4.20
C GLU A 82 5.74 11.43 -4.26
N PRO A 83 5.35 12.15 -5.33
CA PRO A 83 4.00 12.69 -5.44
C PRO A 83 2.97 11.58 -5.68
N LEU A 84 1.77 11.77 -5.15
CA LEU A 84 0.62 10.94 -5.47
C LEU A 84 0.30 11.06 -6.98
N PRO A 85 0.11 9.95 -7.71
CA PRO A 85 -0.33 10.02 -9.10
C PRO A 85 -1.68 10.75 -9.21
N THR A 86 -1.82 11.62 -10.23
CA THR A 86 -3.03 12.44 -10.39
C THR A 86 -4.19 11.70 -11.05
N THR A 87 -3.94 10.52 -11.61
CA THR A 87 -4.94 9.67 -12.29
C THR A 87 -4.82 8.22 -11.83
N GLY A 88 -5.90 7.45 -11.98
CA GLY A 88 -5.93 6.03 -11.59
C GLY A 88 -5.71 5.78 -10.08
N VAL A 89 -5.95 6.79 -9.25
CA VAL A 89 -5.95 6.70 -7.78
C VAL A 89 -7.36 6.95 -7.25
N THR A 90 -7.71 6.31 -6.14
CA THR A 90 -9.02 6.45 -5.49
C THR A 90 -8.87 6.93 -4.06
N PHE A 91 -9.48 8.08 -3.77
CA PHE A 91 -9.54 8.64 -2.43
C PHE A 91 -10.38 7.75 -1.50
N GLN A 92 -9.88 7.46 -0.30
CA GLN A 92 -10.63 6.73 0.71
C GLN A 92 -11.44 7.70 1.58
N THR A 93 -12.76 7.72 1.39
CA THR A 93 -13.66 8.60 2.17
C THR A 93 -13.56 8.30 3.67
N GLY A 94 -13.48 9.37 4.49
CA GLY A 94 -13.34 9.24 5.94
C GLY A 94 -11.92 8.92 6.42
N SER A 95 -10.93 8.87 5.52
CA SER A 95 -9.52 8.64 5.87
C SER A 95 -8.72 9.93 6.08
N VAL A 96 -9.38 11.09 6.07
CA VAL A 96 -8.70 12.38 6.27
C VAL A 96 -8.26 12.51 7.72
N TYR A 97 -6.98 12.74 7.91
CA TYR A 97 -6.41 13.12 9.20
C TYR A 97 -6.19 14.63 9.25
N SER A 98 -6.73 15.28 10.27
CA SER A 98 -6.58 16.73 10.47
C SER A 98 -5.16 17.07 10.98
N GLY A 99 -4.68 18.24 10.60
CA GLY A 99 -3.33 18.71 10.88
C GLY A 99 -2.74 19.45 9.68
N HIS A 100 -1.45 19.74 9.74
CA HIS A 100 -0.67 20.28 8.63
C HIS A 100 0.66 19.54 8.53
N VAL A 101 1.26 19.55 7.34
CA VAL A 101 2.59 18.99 7.13
C VAL A 101 3.64 20.03 7.50
N ASP A 102 4.62 19.64 8.33
CA ASP A 102 5.83 20.44 8.56
C ASP A 102 6.79 20.23 7.38
N LEU A 103 6.99 21.27 6.57
CA LEU A 103 7.91 21.28 5.42
C LEU A 103 9.26 21.93 5.76
#